data_AF-A0A397G2J9-F1
#
_entry.id   AF-A0A397G2J9-F1
#
_cell.length_a   1.000
_cell.length_b   1.000
_cell.length_c   1.000
_cell.angle_alpha   90.00
_cell.angle_beta   90.00
_cell.angle_gamma   90.00
#
_symmetry.space_group_name_H-M   'P 1'
#
loop_
_entity.id
_entity.type
_entity.pdbx_description
1 polymer ?
#
loop_
_entity_poly.entity_id
_entity_poly.type
_entity_poly.pdbx_seq_one_letter_code
_entity_poly.pdbx_strand_id
1 'polypeptide(L)'
;MKRPQDFPKSLAVLTAMSAVLFIVPPAIRFPYLGHYATAPAFGSLGIVAYKKASFAFVIVPTLVIAVIYANEYGCRVGSVGSDYGWDLGHFFVFAEVVPSMGDFLSLLGAAFDSFFGFILFAVAYWQIYKGGLFAGAGGSIMAGIHAIAFLCGLFLLGPGLYSAVEAIIADYSGSTTPTFSCANVAI
;
A
#
# COMPACT_ATOMS: atom_id res chain seq x y z
N MET A 1 -15.33 -12.54 -15.59
CA MET A 1 -15.16 -13.99 -15.83
C MET A 1 -16.47 -14.59 -16.32
N LYS A 2 -16.44 -15.47 -17.33
CA LYS A 2 -17.67 -16.08 -17.89
C LYS A 2 -18.06 -17.41 -17.22
N ARG A 3 -17.10 -18.07 -16.54
CA ARG A 3 -17.32 -19.29 -15.74
C ARG A 3 -16.72 -19.12 -14.34
N PRO A 4 -17.42 -19.51 -13.26
CA PRO A 4 -16.95 -19.33 -11.87
C PRO A 4 -15.74 -20.22 -11.51
N GLN A 5 -15.55 -21.31 -12.26
CA GLN A 5 -14.48 -22.29 -12.02
C GLN A 5 -13.09 -21.78 -12.43
N ASP A 6 -13.03 -20.73 -13.25
CA ASP A 6 -11.78 -20.14 -13.72
C ASP A 6 -11.23 -19.05 -12.76
N PHE A 7 -11.96 -18.76 -11.66
CA PHE A 7 -11.57 -17.78 -10.65
C PHE A 7 -10.15 -17.97 -10.07
N PRO A 8 -9.73 -19.17 -9.61
CA PRO A 8 -8.39 -19.35 -9.05
C PRO A 8 -7.28 -19.15 -10.09
N LYS A 9 -7.53 -19.46 -11.37
CA LYS A 9 -6.53 -19.26 -12.44
C LYS A 9 -6.28 -17.78 -12.67
N SER A 10 -7.32 -16.96 -12.75
CA SER A 10 -7.12 -15.51 -12.93
C SER A 10 -6.51 -14.87 -11.70
N LEU A 11 -6.84 -15.32 -10.48
CA LEU A 11 -6.20 -14.83 -9.26
C LEU A 11 -4.70 -15.16 -9.24
N ALA A 12 -4.33 -16.38 -9.63
CA ALA A 12 -2.93 -16.78 -9.74
C ALA A 12 -2.17 -15.95 -10.77
N VAL A 13 -2.76 -15.71 -11.96
CA VAL A 13 -2.15 -14.87 -13.00
C VAL A 13 -2.00 -13.43 -12.53
N LEU A 14 -3.03 -12.86 -11.87
CA LEU A 14 -2.98 -11.51 -11.34
C LEU A 14 -1.88 -11.37 -10.28
N THR A 15 -1.78 -12.33 -9.37
CA THR A 15 -0.76 -12.35 -8.30
C THR A 15 0.65 -12.53 -8.87
N ALA A 16 0.81 -13.39 -9.89
CA ALA A 16 2.10 -13.56 -10.55
C ALA A 16 2.53 -12.27 -11.28
N MET A 17 1.60 -11.64 -12.00
CA MET A 17 1.89 -10.39 -12.71
C MET A 17 2.20 -9.24 -11.76
N SER A 18 1.47 -9.12 -10.63
CA SER A 18 1.77 -8.11 -9.62
C SER A 18 3.12 -8.38 -8.94
N ALA A 19 3.42 -9.64 -8.58
CA ALA A 19 4.71 -9.99 -8.00
C ALA A 19 5.87 -9.62 -8.93
N VAL A 20 5.76 -9.88 -10.24
CA VAL A 20 6.74 -9.44 -11.23
C VAL A 20 6.90 -7.91 -11.22
N LEU A 21 5.78 -7.18 -11.21
CA LEU A 21 5.79 -5.71 -11.22
C LEU A 21 6.39 -5.11 -9.94
N PHE A 22 6.25 -5.76 -8.78
CA PHE A 22 6.81 -5.28 -7.51
C PHE A 22 8.23 -5.79 -7.22
N ILE A 23 8.68 -6.89 -7.83
CA ILE A 23 10.03 -7.45 -7.60
C ILE A 23 11.04 -6.94 -8.62
N VAL A 24 10.67 -6.87 -9.90
CA VAL A 24 11.61 -6.57 -10.99
C VAL A 24 12.15 -5.12 -10.92
N PRO A 25 11.33 -4.06 -10.76
CA PRO A 25 11.85 -2.70 -10.71
C PRO A 25 12.79 -2.42 -9.51
N PRO A 26 12.50 -2.89 -8.28
CA PRO A 26 13.47 -2.79 -7.18
C PRO A 26 14.74 -3.60 -7.43
N ALA A 27 14.64 -4.82 -7.94
CA ALA A 27 15.81 -5.67 -8.22
C ALA A 27 16.76 -5.04 -9.26
N ILE A 28 16.22 -4.40 -10.30
CA ILE A 28 17.03 -3.67 -11.29
C ILE A 28 17.67 -2.42 -10.69
N ARG A 29 16.95 -1.69 -9.83
CA ARG A 29 17.40 -0.40 -9.29
C ARG A 29 18.39 -0.54 -8.13
N PHE A 30 18.23 -1.55 -7.28
CA PHE A 30 19.06 -1.78 -6.10
C PHE A 30 20.58 -1.74 -6.34
N PRO A 31 21.15 -2.36 -7.40
CA PRO A 31 22.59 -2.27 -7.66
C PRO A 31 23.09 -0.85 -8.01
N TYR A 32 22.23 0.04 -8.48
CA TYR A 32 22.62 1.40 -8.87
C TYR A 32 22.52 2.42 -7.72
N LEU A 33 21.61 2.21 -6.76
CA LEU A 33 21.36 3.16 -5.67
C LEU A 33 21.90 2.68 -4.32
N GLY A 34 22.08 1.37 -4.12
CA GLY A 34 22.49 0.79 -2.85
C GLY A 34 21.56 1.20 -1.70
N HIS A 35 22.15 1.51 -0.54
CA HIS A 35 21.42 1.94 0.66
C HIS A 35 20.80 3.35 0.56
N TYR A 36 21.10 4.10 -0.50
CA TYR A 36 20.59 5.46 -0.71
C TYR A 36 19.29 5.49 -1.53
N ALA A 37 18.63 4.35 -1.69
CA ALA A 37 17.36 4.26 -2.40
C ALA A 37 16.22 4.91 -1.60
N THR A 38 15.80 6.11 -2.03
CA THR A 38 14.63 6.78 -1.48
C THR A 38 13.35 6.07 -1.92
N ALA A 39 12.45 5.78 -0.97
CA ALA A 39 11.08 5.38 -1.26
C ALA A 39 10.19 6.62 -1.44
N PRO A 40 9.36 6.72 -2.50
CA PRO A 40 9.21 5.79 -3.62
C PRO A 40 10.42 5.89 -4.56
N ALA A 41 10.76 4.79 -5.21
CA ALA A 41 11.98 4.66 -5.98
C ALA A 41 12.14 5.62 -7.19
N PHE A 42 11.08 6.36 -7.53
CA PHE A 42 11.11 7.47 -8.48
C PHE A 42 11.74 8.75 -7.91
N GLY A 43 11.83 8.88 -6.59
CA GLY A 43 12.42 10.02 -5.89
C GLY A 43 13.92 10.16 -6.08
N SER A 44 14.61 9.07 -6.42
CA SER A 44 16.07 9.03 -6.62
C SER A 44 16.50 9.27 -8.08
N LEU A 45 15.58 9.61 -8.98
CA LEU A 45 15.96 10.01 -10.34
C LEU A 45 16.54 11.44 -10.34
N GLY A 46 17.81 11.58 -10.73
CA GLY A 46 18.51 12.87 -10.75
C GLY A 46 18.06 13.87 -11.83
N ILE A 47 17.27 13.44 -12.83
CA ILE A 47 16.82 14.31 -13.92
C ILE A 47 15.38 14.75 -13.66
N VAL A 48 15.19 16.05 -13.46
CA VAL A 48 13.90 16.66 -13.06
C VAL A 48 12.76 16.36 -14.03
N ALA A 49 13.07 16.21 -15.33
CA ALA A 49 12.09 15.89 -16.36
C ALA A 49 11.50 14.48 -16.20
N TYR A 50 12.34 13.47 -15.91
CA TYR A 50 11.87 12.10 -15.71
C TYR A 50 11.14 11.95 -14.36
N LYS A 51 11.56 12.66 -13.32
CA LYS A 51 10.86 12.74 -12.03
C LYS A 51 9.42 13.23 -12.23
N LYS A 52 9.23 14.36 -12.91
CA LYS A 52 7.89 14.91 -13.22
C LYS A 52 7.04 13.99 -14.10
N ALA A 53 7.64 13.36 -15.12
CA ALA A 53 6.94 12.42 -16.00
C ALA A 53 6.44 11.17 -15.25
N SER A 54 7.22 10.62 -14.33
CA SER A 54 6.81 9.45 -13.53
C SER A 54 5.67 9.77 -12.57
N PHE A 55 5.68 10.93 -11.91
CA PHE A 55 4.58 11.34 -11.02
C PHE A 55 3.29 11.68 -11.80
N ALA A 56 3.40 12.22 -13.01
CA ALA A 56 2.23 12.53 -13.84
C ALA A 56 1.42 11.29 -14.24
N PHE A 57 2.08 10.16 -14.49
CA PHE A 57 1.40 8.92 -14.88
C PHE A 57 0.57 8.32 -13.74
N VAL A 58 0.94 8.55 -12.49
CA VAL A 58 0.19 8.07 -11.31
C VAL A 58 -1.12 8.85 -11.11
N ILE A 59 -1.16 10.12 -11.52
CA ILE A 59 -2.33 11.00 -11.35
C ILE A 59 -3.54 10.50 -12.15
N VAL A 60 -3.32 9.98 -13.37
CA VAL A 60 -4.42 9.51 -14.24
C VAL A 60 -5.20 8.33 -13.62
N PRO A 61 -4.57 7.22 -13.21
CA PRO A 61 -5.28 6.11 -12.59
C PRO A 61 -5.86 6.46 -11.22
N THR A 62 -5.20 7.28 -10.40
CA THR A 62 -5.77 7.69 -9.10
C THR A 62 -7.04 8.52 -9.28
N LEU A 63 -7.06 9.45 -10.25
CA LEU A 63 -8.25 10.23 -10.59
C LEU A 63 -9.39 9.34 -11.11
N VAL A 64 -9.09 8.40 -12.01
CA VAL A 64 -10.12 7.49 -12.54
C VAL A 64 -10.74 6.65 -11.42
N ILE A 65 -9.93 6.13 -10.50
CA ILE A 65 -10.42 5.36 -9.34
C ILE A 65 -11.26 6.24 -8.41
N ALA A 66 -10.81 7.47 -8.12
CA ALA A 66 -11.54 8.42 -7.28
C ALA A 66 -12.93 8.76 -7.84
N VAL A 67 -13.02 9.02 -9.15
CA VAL A 67 -14.29 9.32 -9.82
C VAL A 67 -15.26 8.14 -9.77
N ILE A 68 -14.76 6.92 -9.94
CA ILE A 68 -15.59 5.70 -9.86
C ILE A 68 -16.14 5.52 -8.45
N TYR A 69 -15.32 5.71 -7.40
CA TYR A 69 -15.79 5.59 -6.02
C TYR A 69 -16.75 6.71 -5.61
N ALA A 70 -16.54 7.95 -6.06
CA ALA A 70 -17.45 9.06 -5.78
C ALA A 70 -18.87 8.81 -6.34
N ASN A 71 -18.97 8.12 -7.48
CA ASN A 71 -20.23 7.71 -8.08
C ASN A 71 -20.97 6.65 -7.24
N GLU A 72 -20.23 5.72 -6.62
CA GLU A 72 -20.81 4.66 -5.77
C GLU A 72 -21.29 5.20 -4.41
N TYR A 73 -20.59 6.20 -3.84
CA TYR A 73 -20.98 6.85 -2.58
C TYR A 73 -22.01 7.99 -2.75
N GLY A 74 -22.59 8.16 -3.95
CA GLY A 74 -23.72 9.06 -4.18
C GLY A 74 -23.39 10.56 -4.29
N CYS A 75 -22.13 10.94 -4.53
CA CYS A 75 -21.80 12.31 -4.87
C CYS A 75 -22.07 12.54 -6.38
N ARG A 76 -23.18 13.22 -6.70
CA ARG A 76 -23.64 13.38 -8.09
C ARG A 76 -22.65 14.21 -8.90
N VAL A 77 -22.33 13.74 -10.10
CA VAL A 77 -21.42 14.30 -11.11
C VAL A 77 -21.93 15.63 -11.72
N GLY A 78 -22.73 16.42 -11.00
CA GLY A 78 -23.29 17.71 -11.42
C GLY A 78 -22.48 18.93 -10.97
N SER A 79 -21.49 18.76 -10.09
CA SER A 79 -20.65 19.85 -9.55
C SER A 79 -19.14 19.65 -9.79
N VAL A 80 -18.76 18.66 -10.61
CA VAL A 80 -17.39 18.12 -10.74
C VAL A 80 -16.43 19.00 -11.55
N GLY A 81 -16.75 20.29 -11.73
CA GLY A 81 -15.86 21.24 -12.39
C GLY A 81 -14.82 21.87 -11.46
N SER A 82 -15.08 21.90 -10.15
CA SER A 82 -14.23 22.61 -9.17
C SER A 82 -13.59 21.71 -8.10
N ASP A 83 -14.03 20.46 -8.01
CA ASP A 83 -13.73 19.59 -6.87
C ASP A 83 -12.51 18.68 -7.07
N TYR A 84 -12.03 18.50 -8.30
CA TYR A 84 -10.74 17.80 -8.51
C TYR A 84 -9.58 18.49 -7.77
N GLY A 85 -9.69 19.81 -7.52
CA GLY A 85 -8.71 20.57 -6.77
C GLY A 85 -8.62 20.22 -5.28
N TRP A 86 -9.67 19.70 -4.64
CA TRP A 86 -9.63 19.37 -3.21
C TRP A 86 -9.09 17.98 -2.93
N ASP A 87 -9.37 16.99 -3.79
CA ASP A 87 -8.78 15.64 -3.68
C ASP A 87 -7.32 15.61 -4.15
N LEU A 88 -7.02 16.27 -5.28
CA LEU A 88 -5.63 16.51 -5.70
C LEU A 88 -4.91 17.42 -4.70
N GLY A 89 -5.62 18.38 -4.12
CA GLY A 89 -5.12 19.27 -3.08
C GLY A 89 -4.79 18.51 -1.80
N HIS A 90 -5.66 17.61 -1.33
CA HIS A 90 -5.37 16.75 -0.20
C HIS A 90 -4.20 15.82 -0.49
N PHE A 91 -4.14 15.20 -1.68
CA PHE A 91 -2.98 14.38 -2.05
C PHE A 91 -1.68 15.20 -2.10
N PHE A 92 -1.73 16.42 -2.64
CA PHE A 92 -0.56 17.31 -2.71
C PHE A 92 -0.13 17.81 -1.32
N VAL A 93 -1.10 18.13 -0.46
CA VAL A 93 -0.86 18.52 0.94
C VAL A 93 -0.32 17.32 1.74
N PHE A 94 -0.86 16.11 1.58
CA PHE A 94 -0.33 14.90 2.23
C PHE A 94 1.07 14.52 1.71
N ALA A 95 1.35 14.73 0.42
CA ALA A 95 2.67 14.48 -0.17
C ALA A 95 3.74 15.47 0.32
N GLU A 96 3.35 16.70 0.66
CA GLU A 96 4.24 17.74 1.22
C GLU A 96 4.35 17.66 2.75
N VAL A 97 3.27 17.29 3.46
CA VAL A 97 3.24 17.20 4.93
C VAL A 97 4.05 16.03 5.46
N VAL A 98 4.11 14.92 4.72
CA VAL A 98 4.78 13.70 5.17
C VAL A 98 6.26 13.73 4.77
N PRO A 99 7.20 13.79 5.73
CA PRO A 99 8.64 13.88 5.44
C PRO A 99 9.19 12.62 4.76
N SER A 100 8.55 11.46 4.97
CA SER A 100 8.92 10.17 4.36
C SER A 100 7.70 9.38 3.90
N MET A 101 7.56 9.19 2.58
CA MET A 101 6.49 8.37 1.99
C MET A 101 6.60 6.88 2.36
N GLY A 102 7.82 6.40 2.64
CA GLY A 102 8.09 5.00 2.96
C GLY A 102 7.47 4.59 4.30
N ASP A 103 7.61 5.43 5.33
CA ASP A 103 7.12 5.14 6.67
C ASP A 103 5.60 5.23 6.75
N PHE A 104 4.99 6.13 5.97
CA PHE A 104 3.53 6.18 5.82
C PHE A 104 2.96 4.94 5.11
N LEU A 105 3.60 4.49 4.02
CA LEU A 105 3.22 3.25 3.33
C LEU A 105 3.39 2.03 4.24
N SER A 106 4.43 2.01 5.07
CA SER A 106 4.65 0.96 6.06
C SER A 106 3.57 0.98 7.14
N LEU A 107 3.18 2.15 7.64
CA LEU A 107 2.11 2.33 8.63
C LEU A 107 0.75 1.88 8.09
N LEU A 108 0.39 2.31 6.88
CA LEU A 108 -0.84 1.88 6.20
C LEU A 108 -0.82 0.37 5.94
N GLY A 109 0.31 -0.17 5.46
CA GLY A 109 0.47 -1.61 5.28
C GLY A 109 0.30 -2.38 6.59
N ALA A 110 1.01 -1.99 7.64
CA ALA A 110 0.92 -2.62 8.95
C ALA A 110 -0.49 -2.57 9.55
N ALA A 111 -1.23 -1.48 9.36
CA ALA A 111 -2.60 -1.34 9.89
C ALA A 111 -3.65 -2.08 9.04
N PHE A 112 -3.59 -1.95 7.71
CA PHE A 112 -4.63 -2.45 6.82
C PHE A 112 -4.38 -3.88 6.31
N ASP A 113 -3.13 -4.24 5.98
CA ASP A 113 -2.79 -5.57 5.49
C ASP A 113 -2.88 -6.62 6.60
N SER A 114 -2.44 -6.28 7.82
CA SER A 114 -2.54 -7.18 8.97
C SER A 114 -3.99 -7.55 9.30
N PHE A 115 -4.89 -6.57 9.27
CA PHE A 115 -6.29 -6.76 9.59
C PHE A 115 -7.02 -7.52 8.47
N PHE A 116 -7.00 -6.99 7.24
CA PHE A 116 -7.79 -7.55 6.13
C PHE A 116 -7.14 -8.79 5.49
N GLY A 117 -5.81 -8.85 5.42
CA GLY A 117 -5.07 -9.91 4.73
C GLY A 117 -4.79 -11.14 5.60
N PHE A 118 -4.44 -10.95 6.87
CA PHE A 118 -4.03 -12.07 7.74
C PHE A 118 -5.08 -12.44 8.80
N ILE A 119 -5.50 -11.48 9.62
CA ILE A 119 -6.37 -11.76 10.78
C ILE A 119 -7.75 -12.24 10.34
N LEU A 120 -8.40 -11.56 9.39
CA LEU A 120 -9.75 -11.94 8.95
C LEU A 120 -9.80 -13.32 8.29
N PHE A 121 -8.85 -13.64 7.41
CA PHE A 121 -8.81 -14.94 6.75
C PHE A 121 -8.54 -16.09 7.73
N ALA A 122 -7.69 -15.87 8.73
CA ALA A 122 -7.43 -16.86 9.77
C ALA A 122 -8.66 -17.12 10.65
N VAL A 123 -9.36 -16.06 11.07
CA VAL A 123 -10.61 -16.19 11.86
C VAL A 123 -11.72 -16.84 11.03
N ALA A 124 -11.84 -16.49 9.75
CA ALA A 124 -12.82 -17.12 8.85
C ALA A 124 -12.57 -18.63 8.69
N TYR A 125 -11.31 -19.05 8.51
CA TYR A 125 -10.96 -20.47 8.45
C TYR A 125 -11.32 -21.20 9.75
N TRP A 126 -11.00 -20.60 10.90
CA TRP A 126 -11.38 -21.16 12.20
C TRP A 126 -12.89 -21.34 12.34
N GLN A 127 -13.69 -20.31 11.98
CA GLN A 127 -15.15 -20.34 12.10
C GLN A 127 -15.80 -21.38 11.20
N ILE A 128 -15.33 -21.53 9.95
CA ILE A 128 -15.88 -22.48 8.97
C ILE A 128 -15.65 -23.94 9.40
N TYR A 129 -14.51 -24.23 10.04
CA TYR A 129 -14.11 -25.60 10.40
C TYR A 129 -14.19 -25.93 11.90
N LYS A 130 -14.93 -25.12 12.69
CA LYS A 130 -15.07 -25.24 14.16
C LYS A 130 -15.41 -26.65 14.68
N GLY A 131 -16.08 -27.50 13.88
CA GLY A 131 -16.48 -28.86 14.26
C GLY A 131 -15.55 -29.99 13.80
N GLY A 132 -14.52 -29.70 13.01
CA GLY A 132 -13.68 -30.73 12.37
C GLY A 132 -12.22 -30.31 12.15
N LEU A 133 -11.75 -29.27 12.85
CA LEU A 133 -10.44 -28.65 12.68
C LEU A 133 -9.27 -29.64 12.73
N PHE A 134 -9.43 -30.70 13.54
CA PHE A 134 -8.45 -31.76 13.77
C PHE A 134 -8.94 -33.15 13.37
N ALA A 135 -10.02 -33.24 12.57
CA ALA A 135 -10.59 -34.52 12.16
C ALA A 135 -9.66 -35.33 11.23
N GLY A 136 -8.64 -34.69 10.63
CA GLY A 136 -7.62 -35.35 9.83
C GLY A 136 -6.32 -34.54 9.74
N ALA A 137 -5.22 -35.21 9.38
CA ALA A 137 -3.88 -34.60 9.31
C ALA A 137 -3.83 -33.37 8.39
N GLY A 138 -4.52 -33.40 7.24
CA GLY A 138 -4.60 -32.26 6.32
C GLY A 138 -5.35 -31.05 6.90
N GLY A 139 -6.40 -31.28 7.70
CA GLY A 139 -7.13 -30.21 8.40
C GLY A 139 -6.28 -29.57 9.49
N SER A 140 -5.56 -30.39 10.26
CA SER A 140 -4.65 -29.90 11.31
C SER A 140 -3.49 -29.08 10.74
N ILE A 141 -2.91 -29.47 9.60
CA ILE A 141 -1.84 -28.72 8.93
C ILE A 141 -2.37 -27.36 8.44
N MET A 142 -3.52 -27.36 7.76
CA MET A 142 -4.11 -26.11 7.26
C MET A 142 -4.55 -25.18 8.40
N ALA A 143 -5.07 -25.72 9.50
CA ALA A 143 -5.35 -24.96 10.72
C ALA A 143 -4.08 -24.36 11.32
N GLY A 144 -2.97 -25.12 11.33
CA GLY A 144 -1.66 -24.63 11.78
C GLY A 144 -1.15 -23.47 10.94
N ILE A 145 -1.25 -23.56 9.60
CA ILE A 145 -0.84 -22.46 8.69
C ILE A 145 -1.65 -21.19 8.95
N HIS A 146 -2.98 -21.29 9.12
CA HIS A 146 -3.81 -20.13 9.41
C HIS A 146 -3.58 -19.57 10.83
N ALA A 147 -3.24 -20.43 11.80
CA ALA A 147 -2.84 -19.99 13.13
C ALA A 147 -1.52 -19.22 13.12
N ILE A 148 -0.54 -19.64 12.32
CA ILE A 148 0.72 -18.91 12.11
C ILE A 148 0.42 -17.56 11.42
N ALA A 149 -0.43 -17.56 10.39
CA ALA A 149 -0.84 -16.33 9.71
C ALA A 149 -1.51 -15.33 10.68
N PHE A 150 -2.34 -15.81 11.60
CA PHE A 150 -2.93 -14.98 12.66
C PHE A 150 -1.87 -14.34 13.56
N LEU A 151 -0.87 -15.12 14.00
CA LEU A 151 0.23 -14.62 14.82
C LEU A 151 1.11 -13.61 14.06
N CYS A 152 1.41 -13.88 12.80
CA CYS A 152 2.10 -12.93 11.91
C CYS A 152 1.31 -11.64 11.75
N GLY A 153 0.00 -11.72 11.54
CA GLY A 153 -0.89 -10.55 11.47
C GLY A 153 -0.85 -9.73 12.75
N LEU A 154 -0.94 -10.36 13.92
CA LEU A 154 -0.85 -9.67 15.21
C LEU A 154 0.53 -9.03 15.43
N PHE A 155 1.60 -9.68 14.97
CA PHE A 155 2.96 -9.14 15.02
C PHE A 155 3.13 -7.93 14.09
N LEU A 156 2.62 -7.98 12.86
CA LEU A 156 2.65 -6.83 11.96
C LEU A 156 1.82 -5.66 12.50
N LEU A 157 0.66 -5.96 13.11
CA LEU A 157 -0.21 -4.93 13.71
C LEU A 157 0.37 -4.30 14.99
N GLY A 158 1.08 -5.07 15.81
CA GLY A 158 1.65 -4.58 17.07
C GLY A 158 3.01 -3.92 16.84
N PRO A 159 4.11 -4.70 16.95
CA PRO A 159 5.47 -4.16 16.78
C PRO A 159 5.72 -3.52 15.42
N GLY A 160 5.10 -4.03 14.33
CA GLY A 160 5.23 -3.40 13.01
C GLY A 160 4.66 -1.99 12.97
N LEU A 161 3.41 -1.81 13.42
CA LEU A 161 2.80 -0.49 13.52
C LEU A 161 3.56 0.44 14.47
N TYR A 162 4.00 -0.08 15.62
CA TYR A 162 4.78 0.69 16.59
C TYR A 162 6.08 1.23 15.98
N SER A 163 6.84 0.38 15.27
CA SER A 163 8.08 0.80 14.61
C SER A 163 7.85 1.87 13.53
N ALA A 164 6.76 1.77 12.77
CA ALA A 164 6.41 2.76 11.76
C ALA A 164 6.06 4.12 12.39
N VAL A 165 5.35 4.12 13.53
CA VAL A 165 5.02 5.36 14.26
C VAL A 165 6.27 6.01 14.86
N GLU A 166 7.17 5.22 15.47
CA GLU A 166 8.44 5.72 16.00
C GLU A 166 9.32 6.35 14.91
N ALA A 167 9.39 5.73 13.72
CA ALA A 167 10.12 6.29 12.58
C ALA A 167 9.56 7.66 12.16
N ILE A 168 8.23 7.79 12.09
CA ILE A 168 7.58 9.06 11.77
C ILE A 168 7.90 10.13 12.83
N ILE A 169 7.83 9.79 14.12
CA ILE A 169 8.15 10.71 15.21
C ILE A 169 9.61 11.19 15.10
N ALA A 170 10.53 10.28 14.80
CA ALA A 170 11.93 10.61 14.59
C ALA A 170 12.12 11.60 13.42
N ASP A 171 11.44 11.39 12.30
CA ASP A 171 11.50 12.27 11.13
C ASP A 171 10.99 13.70 11.41
N TYR A 172 9.95 13.84 12.24
CA TYR A 172 9.43 15.16 12.64
C TYR A 172 10.23 15.83 13.76
N SER A 173 11.07 15.09 14.50
CA SER A 173 11.89 15.64 15.58
C SER A 173 13.15 16.38 15.10
N GLY A 174 13.53 16.17 13.83
CA GLY A 174 14.68 16.81 13.18
C GLY A 174 14.35 18.17 12.52
N SER A 175 15.28 18.70 11.73
CA SER A 175 15.06 19.91 10.92
C SER A 175 14.08 19.61 9.78
N THR A 176 12.78 19.72 10.05
CA THR A 176 11.74 19.57 9.03
C THR A 176 11.79 20.75 8.06
N THR A 177 11.89 20.47 6.76
CA THR A 177 11.73 21.51 5.74
C THR A 177 10.32 22.10 5.83
N PRO A 178 10.15 23.43 5.86
CA PRO A 178 8.82 24.03 5.89
C PRO A 178 7.99 23.59 4.69
N THR A 179 6.83 23.01 4.98
CA THR A 179 5.86 22.38 4.05
C THR A 179 5.31 23.29 2.95
N PHE A 180 5.67 24.59 2.97
CA PHE A 180 5.26 25.58 1.98
C PHE A 180 6.32 26.69 1.86
N SER A 181 7.59 26.32 1.64
CA SER A 181 8.62 27.31 1.31
C SER A 181 8.67 27.54 -0.20
N CYS A 182 8.65 28.82 -0.61
CA CYS A 182 8.86 29.23 -2.00
C CYS A 182 10.29 28.93 -2.53
N ALA A 183 11.16 28.33 -1.71
CA ALA A 183 12.46 27.85 -2.14
C ALA A 183 12.33 26.44 -2.72
N ASN A 184 12.96 26.21 -3.88
CA ASN A 184 13.07 24.89 -4.49
C ASN A 184 13.94 23.98 -3.61
N VAL A 185 13.32 23.22 -2.69
CA VAL A 185 14.00 22.24 -1.82
C VAL A 185 14.04 20.85 -2.45
N ALA A 186 13.81 20.74 -3.76
CA ALA A 186 13.96 19.50 -4.50
C ALA A 186 15.43 19.06 -4.46
N ILE A 187 15.72 18.07 -3.61
CA ILE A 187 16.88 17.20 -3.77
C ILE A 187 16.71 16.31 -5.01
#